data_AF-A0A8J7KW27-F1
#
_entry.id   AF-A0A8J7KW27-F1
#
_cell.length_a   1.000
_cell.length_b   1.000
_cell.length_c   1.000
_cell.angle_alpha   90.00
_cell.angle_beta   90.00
_cell.angle_gamma   90.00
#
_symmetry.space_group_name_H-M   'P 1'
#
loop_
_entity.id
_entity.type
_entity.pdbx_description
1 polymer ?
#
loop_
_entity_poly.entity_id
_entity_poly.type
_entity_poly.pdbx_seq_one_letter_code
_entity_poly.pdbx_strand_id
1 'polypeptide(L)'
;MMLRKLIIGAALVLALGTTTIAFARERGSQRQNYRPSVNSMYDMMEQYGYGELAKEIKDGNYSAMDDFMNNLSDEDYQKMIDLMREYGYGNMASMMERIDKEDMISMHNAMGGGAGCFR
;
A
#
# COMPACT_ATOMS: atom_id res chain seq x y z
N MET A 1 -18.29 40.28 15.32
CA MET A 1 -19.17 39.12 15.01
C MET A 1 -18.28 38.01 14.49
N MET A 2 -18.27 36.87 15.18
CA MET A 2 -17.22 35.84 15.12
C MET A 2 -17.17 35.08 13.79
N LEU A 3 -15.93 34.83 13.37
CA LEU A 3 -15.47 33.88 12.35
C LEU A 3 -15.85 32.44 12.73
N ARG A 4 -16.47 31.66 11.82
CA ARG A 4 -16.35 30.20 11.81
C ARG A 4 -16.32 29.64 10.39
N LYS A 5 -15.25 28.92 10.12
CA LYS A 5 -14.88 28.17 8.92
C LYS A 5 -15.86 27.01 8.73
N LEU A 6 -16.32 26.74 7.51
CA LEU A 6 -16.95 25.47 7.17
C LEU A 6 -16.10 24.78 6.09
N ILE A 7 -15.43 23.71 6.51
CA ILE A 7 -14.60 22.83 5.70
C ILE A 7 -15.55 22.00 4.83
N ILE A 8 -15.44 22.13 3.51
CA ILE A 8 -16.06 21.18 2.57
C ILE A 8 -15.14 19.96 2.54
N GLY A 9 -15.29 19.10 3.53
CA GLY A 9 -14.67 17.78 3.54
C GLY A 9 -15.39 16.91 2.53
N ALA A 10 -14.71 16.55 1.45
CA ALA A 10 -15.18 15.53 0.52
C ALA A 10 -15.32 14.21 1.29
N ALA A 11 -16.56 13.84 1.60
CA ALA A 11 -16.86 12.52 2.14
C ALA A 11 -16.75 11.50 1.01
N LEU A 12 -15.60 10.84 0.90
CA LEU A 12 -15.46 9.65 0.06
C LEU A 12 -16.15 8.49 0.81
N VAL A 13 -17.43 8.27 0.49
CA VAL A 13 -18.19 7.13 0.99
C VAL A 13 -17.73 5.90 0.22
N LEU A 14 -16.82 5.11 0.81
CA LEU A 14 -16.53 3.76 0.34
C LEU A 14 -17.69 2.84 0.73
N ALA A 15 -18.77 2.92 -0.03
CA ALA A 15 -19.81 1.92 -0.02
C ALA A 15 -19.29 0.65 -0.72
N LEU A 16 -18.65 -0.24 0.02
CA LEU A 16 -18.53 -1.64 -0.40
C LEU A 16 -19.38 -2.48 0.55
N GLY A 17 -20.48 -2.95 -0.04
CA GLY A 17 -21.58 -3.59 0.64
C GLY A 17 -21.23 -4.93 1.28
N THR A 18 -22.10 -5.25 2.22
CA THR A 18 -22.26 -6.52 2.91
C THR A 18 -22.25 -7.72 1.95
N THR A 19 -21.10 -8.37 1.81
CA THR A 19 -21.06 -9.83 1.73
C THR A 19 -19.86 -10.30 2.54
N THR A 20 -20.11 -10.84 3.73
CA THR A 20 -19.11 -11.59 4.48
C THR A 20 -18.88 -12.89 3.73
N ILE A 21 -17.98 -12.89 2.74
CA ILE A 21 -17.38 -14.12 2.27
C ILE A 21 -16.28 -14.44 3.27
N ALA A 22 -16.58 -15.32 4.22
CA ALA A 22 -15.58 -15.91 5.09
C ALA A 22 -14.64 -16.76 4.21
N PHE A 23 -13.56 -16.15 3.73
CA PHE A 23 -12.44 -16.90 3.17
C PHE A 23 -11.74 -17.61 4.33
N ALA A 24 -12.03 -18.90 4.50
CA ALA A 24 -11.15 -19.78 5.25
C ALA A 24 -9.82 -19.86 4.49
N ARG A 25 -8.87 -18.99 4.83
CA ARG A 25 -7.48 -19.07 4.38
C ARG A 25 -6.85 -20.26 5.08
N GLU A 26 -6.86 -21.41 4.39
CA GLU A 26 -6.11 -22.59 4.80
C GLU A 26 -4.61 -22.24 4.79
N ARG A 27 -3.99 -22.24 5.97
CA ARG A 27 -2.55 -22.02 6.14
C ARG A 27 -1.77 -23.25 5.66
N GLY A 28 -1.74 -23.44 4.35
CA GLY A 28 -0.76 -24.30 3.69
C GLY A 28 0.61 -23.64 3.76
N SER A 29 1.40 -24.01 4.75
CA SER A 29 2.80 -23.59 4.90
C SER A 29 3.68 -24.30 3.87
N GLN A 30 3.48 -24.01 2.58
CA GLN A 30 4.49 -24.28 1.56
C GLN A 30 5.41 -23.07 1.49
N ARG A 31 6.53 -23.13 2.24
CA ARG A 31 7.73 -22.37 1.95
C ARG A 31 8.30 -22.84 0.60
N GLN A 32 7.63 -22.49 -0.49
CA GLN A 32 8.30 -22.46 -1.79
C GLN A 32 9.28 -21.29 -1.75
N ASN A 33 10.48 -21.49 -2.30
CA ASN A 33 11.43 -20.43 -2.63
C ASN A 33 10.79 -19.53 -3.71
N TYR A 34 9.76 -18.77 -3.35
CA TYR A 34 9.19 -17.75 -4.20
C TYR A 34 10.17 -16.58 -4.17
N ARG A 35 10.96 -16.43 -5.24
CA ARG A 35 11.67 -15.18 -5.49
C ARG A 35 10.63 -14.21 -6.04
N PRO A 36 10.25 -13.16 -5.29
CA PRO A 36 9.29 -12.21 -5.80
C PRO A 36 9.90 -11.53 -7.03
N SER A 37 9.21 -11.68 -8.17
CA SER A 37 9.56 -11.03 -9.42
C SER A 37 9.07 -9.58 -9.39
N VAL A 38 9.71 -8.66 -10.10
CA VAL A 38 9.18 -7.29 -10.26
C VAL A 38 7.75 -7.32 -10.84
N ASN A 39 7.45 -8.30 -11.70
CA ASN A 39 6.09 -8.52 -12.21
C ASN A 39 5.10 -8.87 -11.09
N SER A 40 5.53 -9.63 -10.08
CA SER A 40 4.65 -10.04 -8.97
C SER A 40 4.20 -8.89 -8.08
N MET A 41 4.96 -7.79 -8.03
CA MET A 41 4.55 -6.58 -7.31
C MET A 41 3.45 -5.83 -8.05
N TYR A 42 3.57 -5.67 -9.37
CA TYR A 42 2.52 -5.05 -10.19
C TYR A 42 1.25 -5.90 -10.22
N ASP A 43 1.37 -7.21 -10.36
CA ASP A 43 0.24 -8.14 -10.33
C ASP A 43 -0.54 -8.04 -9.00
N MET A 44 0.19 -7.95 -7.87
CA MET A 44 -0.40 -7.70 -6.55
C MET A 44 -1.12 -6.35 -6.54
N MET A 45 -0.48 -5.27 -6.98
CA MET A 45 -1.09 -3.95 -6.98
C MET A 45 -2.38 -3.92 -7.82
N GLU A 46 -2.37 -4.51 -9.01
CA GLU A 46 -3.58 -4.63 -9.85
C GLU A 46 -4.68 -5.44 -9.17
N GLN A 47 -4.34 -6.58 -8.57
CA GLN A 47 -5.30 -7.47 -7.91
C GLN A 47 -5.98 -6.83 -6.69
N TYR A 48 -5.31 -5.92 -5.99
CA TYR A 48 -5.80 -5.29 -4.76
C TYR A 48 -6.35 -3.88 -4.95
N GLY A 49 -6.57 -3.45 -6.19
CA GLY A 49 -7.22 -2.17 -6.51
C GLY A 49 -6.25 -1.00 -6.64
N TYR A 50 -4.94 -1.25 -6.64
CA TYR A 50 -3.88 -0.27 -6.88
C TYR A 50 -3.36 -0.30 -8.33
N GLY A 51 -4.16 -0.79 -9.27
CA GLY A 51 -3.74 -0.96 -10.67
C GLY A 51 -3.42 0.36 -11.39
N GLU A 52 -4.08 1.47 -11.02
CA GLU A 52 -3.72 2.79 -11.56
C GLU A 52 -2.34 3.23 -11.06
N LEU A 53 -2.08 3.10 -9.76
CA LEU A 53 -0.77 3.37 -9.17
C LEU A 53 0.33 2.49 -9.81
N ALA A 54 0.04 1.21 -10.06
CA ALA A 54 0.95 0.30 -10.73
C ALA A 54 1.34 0.79 -12.13
N LYS A 55 0.36 1.31 -12.90
CA LYS A 55 0.60 1.90 -14.22
C LYS A 55 1.43 3.17 -14.14
N GLU A 56 1.07 4.09 -13.24
CA GLU A 56 1.81 5.34 -13.05
C GLU A 56 3.28 5.07 -12.71
N ILE A 57 3.56 4.13 -11.80
CA ILE A 57 4.93 3.73 -11.45
C ILE A 57 5.64 3.09 -12.64
N LYS A 58 4.95 2.23 -13.40
CA LYS A 58 5.51 1.57 -14.59
C LYS A 58 5.86 2.58 -15.70
N ASP A 59 5.10 3.65 -15.82
CA ASP A 59 5.31 4.74 -16.77
C ASP A 59 6.32 5.78 -16.26
N GLY A 60 6.88 5.57 -15.06
CA GLY A 60 7.89 6.42 -14.44
C GLY A 60 7.33 7.65 -13.73
N ASN A 61 6.01 7.74 -13.56
CA ASN A 61 5.38 8.77 -12.74
C ASN A 61 5.41 8.40 -11.26
N TYR A 62 6.54 8.70 -10.65
CA TYR A 62 6.77 8.37 -9.24
C TYR A 62 6.07 9.30 -8.24
N SER A 63 5.51 10.43 -8.70
CA SER A 63 4.72 11.32 -7.83
C SER A 63 3.47 10.62 -7.32
N ALA A 64 2.91 9.69 -8.10
CA ALA A 64 1.77 8.88 -7.66
C ALA A 64 2.12 7.99 -6.45
N MET A 65 3.38 7.56 -6.33
CA MET A 65 3.85 6.80 -5.16
C MET A 65 3.95 7.69 -3.93
N ASP A 66 4.39 8.93 -4.08
CA ASP A 66 4.44 9.90 -2.98
C ASP A 66 3.02 10.21 -2.47
N ASP A 67 2.09 10.46 -3.38
CA ASP A 67 0.69 10.72 -3.03
C ASP A 67 0.03 9.52 -2.37
N PHE A 68 0.30 8.31 -2.86
CA PHE A 68 -0.18 7.08 -2.23
C PHE A 68 0.34 6.93 -0.79
N MET A 69 1.66 7.07 -0.60
CA MET A 69 2.29 6.89 0.71
C MET A 69 1.80 7.91 1.73
N ASN A 70 1.63 9.17 1.31
CA ASN A 70 1.16 10.24 2.19
C ASN A 70 -0.33 10.14 2.56
N ASN A 71 -1.13 9.37 1.80
CA ASN A 71 -2.57 9.20 2.03
C ASN A 71 -2.95 7.81 2.58
N LEU A 72 -1.98 6.99 2.99
CA LEU A 72 -2.25 5.69 3.59
C LEU A 72 -3.00 5.82 4.93
N SER A 73 -4.13 5.12 5.03
CA SER A 73 -4.73 4.83 6.33
C SER A 73 -3.92 3.76 7.07
N ASP A 74 -4.09 3.66 8.38
CA ASP A 74 -3.42 2.61 9.17
C ASP A 74 -3.93 1.21 8.76
N GLU A 75 -5.21 1.12 8.37
CA GLU A 75 -5.82 -0.11 7.85
C GLU A 75 -5.18 -0.52 6.51
N ASP A 76 -4.97 0.44 5.60
CA ASP A 76 -4.30 0.18 4.33
C ASP A 76 -2.83 -0.20 4.52
N TYR A 77 -2.15 0.43 5.49
CA TYR A 77 -0.77 0.09 5.84
C TYR A 77 -0.67 -1.37 6.33
N GLN A 78 -1.56 -1.80 7.23
CA GLN A 78 -1.59 -3.17 7.71
C GLN A 78 -1.96 -4.17 6.61
N LYS A 79 -2.92 -3.83 5.75
CA LYS A 79 -3.30 -4.67 4.60
C LYS A 79 -2.12 -4.86 3.66
N MET A 80 -1.37 -3.81 3.36
CA MET A 80 -0.17 -3.88 2.53
C MET A 80 0.90 -4.81 3.11
N ILE A 81 1.12 -4.78 4.43
CA ILE A 81 2.04 -5.71 5.12
C ILE A 81 1.61 -7.17 4.92
N ASP A 82 0.32 -7.46 5.10
CA ASP A 82 -0.23 -8.82 4.94
C ASP A 82 -0.07 -9.33 3.52
N LEU A 83 -0.29 -8.45 2.52
CA LEU A 83 -0.10 -8.77 1.11
C LEU A 83 1.36 -9.01 0.78
N MET A 84 2.27 -8.13 1.22
CA MET A 84 3.70 -8.35 1.03
C MET A 84 4.14 -9.70 1.57
N ARG A 85 3.63 -10.10 2.75
CA ARG A 85 3.93 -11.41 3.33
C ARG A 85 3.40 -12.57 2.48
N GLU A 86 2.20 -12.45 1.93
CA GLU A 86 1.59 -13.48 1.08
C GLU A 86 2.31 -13.65 -0.26
N TYR A 87 2.75 -12.55 -0.88
CA TYR A 87 3.44 -12.55 -2.17
C TYR A 87 4.95 -12.79 -2.04
N GLY A 88 5.42 -13.24 -0.87
CA GLY A 88 6.82 -13.63 -0.65
C GLY A 88 7.77 -12.49 -0.32
N TYR A 89 7.29 -11.27 -0.16
CA TYR A 89 8.03 -10.10 0.35
C TYR A 89 8.08 -10.08 1.89
N GLY A 90 8.21 -11.25 2.53
CA GLY A 90 8.12 -11.38 3.98
C GLY A 90 9.18 -10.58 4.76
N ASN A 91 10.37 -10.37 4.18
CA ASN A 91 11.41 -9.53 4.77
C ASN A 91 10.99 -8.05 4.80
N MET A 92 10.39 -7.55 3.71
CA MET A 92 9.87 -6.18 3.63
C MET A 92 8.67 -6.02 4.57
N ALA A 93 7.74 -6.97 4.58
CA ALA A 93 6.62 -6.97 5.52
C ALA A 93 7.10 -6.93 6.98
N SER A 94 8.12 -7.72 7.34
CA SER A 94 8.67 -7.73 8.70
C SER A 94 9.38 -6.43 9.08
N MET A 95 9.90 -5.69 8.10
CA MET A 95 10.47 -4.36 8.31
C MET A 95 9.35 -3.34 8.55
N MET A 96 8.29 -3.39 7.74
CA MET A 96 7.12 -2.53 7.88
C MET A 96 6.31 -2.78 9.16
N GLU A 97 6.35 -3.98 9.75
CA GLU A 97 5.74 -4.23 11.07
C GLU A 97 6.53 -3.60 12.22
N ARG A 98 7.83 -3.33 12.03
CA ARG A 98 8.71 -2.78 13.07
C ARG A 98 8.78 -1.26 13.04
N ILE A 99 8.26 -0.65 11.99
CA ILE A 99 8.32 0.79 11.72
C ILE A 99 6.88 1.23 11.51
N ASP A 100 6.43 2.21 12.28
CA ASP A 100 5.07 2.74 12.12
C ASP A 100 4.95 3.50 10.80
N LYS A 101 3.71 3.76 10.40
CA LYS A 101 3.40 4.41 9.13
C LYS A 101 4.08 5.76 8.98
N GLU A 102 4.12 6.58 10.04
CA GLU A 102 4.71 7.93 9.98
C GLU A 102 6.22 7.84 9.76
N ASP A 103 6.91 6.96 10.48
CA ASP A 103 8.33 6.70 10.27
C ASP A 103 8.60 6.14 8.86
N MET A 104 7.73 5.28 8.34
CA MET A 104 7.86 4.76 6.96
C MET A 104 7.71 5.88 5.91
N ILE A 105 6.74 6.78 6.08
CA ILE A 105 6.57 7.96 5.20
C ILE A 105 7.79 8.87 5.30
N SER A 106 8.29 9.11 6.51
CA SER A 106 9.50 9.91 6.76
C SER A 106 10.72 9.31 6.05
N MET A 107 10.91 7.99 6.16
CA MET A 107 11.98 7.26 5.46
C MET A 107 11.82 7.33 3.94
N HIS A 108 10.62 7.11 3.41
CA HIS A 108 10.30 7.24 1.99
C HIS A 108 10.70 8.61 1.45
N ASN A 109 10.31 9.68 2.14
CA ASN A 109 10.66 11.05 1.78
C ASN A 109 12.17 11.30 1.88
N ALA A 110 12.83 10.80 2.93
CA ALA A 110 14.27 10.94 3.13
C ALA A 110 15.11 10.22 2.06
N MET A 111 14.58 9.16 1.45
CA MET A 111 15.20 8.44 0.33
C MET A 111 15.00 9.13 -1.03
N GLY A 112 14.31 10.28 -1.07
CA GLY A 112 14.03 11.02 -2.30
C GLY A 112 12.65 10.72 -2.90
N GLY A 113 11.72 10.20 -2.09
CA GLY A 113 10.37 9.85 -2.52
C GLY A 113 10.35 8.73 -3.54
N GLY A 114 9.28 8.65 -4.34
CA GLY A 114 9.13 7.63 -5.37
C GLY A 114 10.24 7.65 -6.40
N ALA A 115 10.82 8.82 -6.69
CA ALA A 115 11.96 8.96 -7.61
C ALA A 115 13.26 8.35 -7.02
N GLY A 116 13.38 8.30 -5.70
CA GLY A 116 14.51 7.70 -4.99
C GLY A 116 14.57 6.17 -5.11
N CYS A 117 13.42 5.51 -5.33
CA CYS A 117 13.34 4.05 -5.41
C CYS A 117 13.99 3.46 -6.68
N PHE A 118 14.26 4.27 -7.70
CA PHE A 118 14.73 3.82 -9.02
C PHE A 118 16.08 4.41 -9.43
N ARG A 119 16.81 5.01 -8.48
CA ARG A 119 18.10 5.67 -8.73
C ARG A 119 19.30 4.72 -8.63
#